data_AF-A0A0L9ULY9-F1
#
_entry.id   AF-A0A0L9ULY9-F1
#
_cell.length_a   1.000
_cell.length_b   1.000
_cell.length_c   1.000
_cell.angle_alpha   90.00
_cell.angle_beta   90.00
_cell.angle_gamma   90.00
#
_symmetry.space_group_name_H-M   'P 1'
#
loop_
_entity.id
_entity.type
_entity.pdbx_description
1 polymer ?
#
loop_
_entity_poly.entity_id
_entity_poly.type
_entity_poly.pdbx_seq_one_letter_code
_entity_poly.pdbx_strand_id
1 'polypeptide(L)'
;MVMKKMRLLLLLKPFSVSSPPPHTPPQIIQFLENRRKVHHDAINFCQAILQKKSVEWKAVLRNNLLPPINDVDLVVTIGGDGTLLQASHSLDDKIPVLGVNSDPTRIDEVEQCSSEFDATRSTGHLCAASVENFEQVLDAILEGQFLPSELRRTMISVNALHLSTYALNDILVAHPCPASVSRFSFRIKEGNKPCSPLVNCRSSGLRVSTAAGSTAAMHSAGGFPMPILSRDLQYMIREPISTGEASDLMRGLIKDDQTLVATWTCRKGVIYIDGSHIYHTIQDGDIIAISSNAPVLKVLLPRHLL
;
A
#
# COMPACT_ATOMS: atom_id res chain seq x y z
N MET A 1 30.03 24.34 -14.64
CA MET A 1 28.59 24.01 -14.69
C MET A 1 28.21 23.57 -13.29
N VAL A 2 27.42 24.35 -12.55
CA VAL A 2 27.01 23.97 -11.19
C VAL A 2 26.06 22.78 -11.31
N MET A 3 26.45 21.60 -10.83
CA MET A 3 25.55 20.44 -10.81
C MET A 3 24.34 20.81 -9.93
N LYS A 4 23.14 20.72 -10.49
CA LYS A 4 21.89 20.92 -9.75
C LYS A 4 21.86 19.89 -8.61
N LYS A 5 21.73 20.35 -7.37
CA LYS A 5 21.60 19.45 -6.21
C LYS A 5 20.26 18.72 -6.29
N MET A 6 20.29 17.41 -6.00
CA MET A 6 19.07 16.61 -5.91
C MET A 6 18.22 17.10 -4.75
N ARG A 7 16.91 17.30 -4.97
CA ARG A 7 15.95 17.73 -3.96
C ARG A 7 15.16 16.54 -3.45
N LEU A 8 15.17 16.31 -2.14
CA LEU A 8 14.53 15.18 -1.49
C LEU A 8 13.39 15.65 -0.57
N LEU A 9 12.27 14.92 -0.60
CA LEU A 9 11.27 15.00 0.45
C LEU A 9 11.42 13.80 1.38
N LEU A 10 11.70 14.05 2.65
CA LEU A 10 11.76 13.03 3.69
C LEU A 10 10.38 12.91 4.37
N LEU A 11 9.66 11.82 4.10
CA LEU A 11 8.36 11.56 4.71
C LEU A 11 8.50 10.69 5.95
N LEU A 12 8.11 11.21 7.11
CA LEU A 12 8.35 10.59 8.40
C LEU A 12 7.08 9.96 8.97
N LYS A 13 7.17 8.72 9.45
CA LYS A 13 6.12 8.15 10.31
C LYS A 13 6.02 9.00 11.60
N PRO A 14 4.81 9.35 12.06
CA PRO A 14 4.63 10.11 13.28
C PRO A 14 4.91 9.24 14.51
N PHE A 15 5.35 9.88 15.58
CA PHE A 15 5.45 9.22 16.88
C PHE A 15 4.04 8.99 17.43
N SER A 16 3.72 7.75 17.79
CA SER A 16 2.50 7.44 18.54
C SER A 16 2.55 8.14 19.91
N VAL A 17 1.61 9.05 20.17
CA VAL A 17 1.51 9.83 21.41
C VAL A 17 0.48 9.22 22.39
N SER A 18 -0.12 8.07 22.09
CA SER A 18 -1.10 7.48 23.00
C SER A 18 -0.42 6.90 24.24
N SER A 19 -0.81 7.39 25.42
CA SER A 19 -0.46 6.75 26.69
C SER A 19 -1.06 5.34 26.74
N PRO A 20 -0.30 4.31 27.11
CA PRO A 20 -0.85 2.98 27.26
C PRO A 20 -1.94 2.97 28.35
N PRO A 21 -3.01 2.16 28.20
CA PRO A 21 -4.03 2.00 29.23
C PRO A 21 -3.44 1.61 30.59
N PRO A 22 -4.10 1.95 31.73
CA PRO A 22 -3.56 1.73 33.08
C PRO A 22 -3.19 0.28 33.42
N HIS A 23 -3.80 -0.70 32.76
CA HIS A 23 -3.61 -2.13 32.99
C HIS A 23 -2.73 -2.80 31.94
N THR A 24 -1.98 -2.03 31.16
CA THR A 24 -1.08 -2.59 30.14
C THR A 24 0.09 -3.29 30.84
N PRO A 25 0.39 -4.57 30.50
CA PRO A 25 1.54 -5.28 31.04
C PRO A 25 2.86 -4.50 30.84
N PRO A 26 3.76 -4.44 31.84
CA PRO A 26 5.00 -3.67 31.75
C PRO A 26 5.89 -4.03 30.55
N GLN A 27 5.94 -5.31 30.16
CA GLN A 27 6.69 -5.78 29.00
C GLN A 27 6.18 -5.15 27.70
N ILE A 28 4.86 -5.00 27.55
CA ILE A 28 4.25 -4.35 26.37
C ILE A 28 4.57 -2.86 26.37
N ILE A 29 4.53 -2.18 27.52
CA ILE A 29 4.91 -0.76 27.63
C ILE A 29 6.37 -0.58 27.20
N GLN A 30 7.29 -1.39 27.75
CA GLN A 30 8.71 -1.34 27.43
C GLN A 30 8.98 -1.61 25.95
N PHE A 31 8.25 -2.55 25.34
CA PHE A 31 8.32 -2.83 23.91
C PHE A 31 7.85 -1.65 23.07
N LEU A 32 6.71 -1.04 23.39
CA LEU A 32 6.18 0.13 22.66
C LEU A 32 7.11 1.35 22.77
N GLU A 33 7.70 1.58 23.95
CA GLU A 33 8.70 2.62 24.15
C GLU A 33 9.97 2.35 23.34
N ASN A 34 10.44 1.10 23.32
CA ASN A 34 11.58 0.70 22.51
C ASN A 34 11.32 0.95 21.02
N ARG A 35 10.15 0.56 20.48
CA ARG A 35 9.78 0.85 19.08
C ARG A 35 9.78 2.34 18.77
N ARG A 36 9.27 3.16 19.69
CA ARG A 36 9.30 4.63 19.54
C ARG A 36 10.74 5.15 19.50
N LYS A 37 11.60 4.65 20.39
CA LYS A 37 13.02 5.02 20.46
C LYS A 37 13.76 4.61 19.19
N VAL A 38 13.68 3.35 18.78
CA VAL A 38 14.32 2.83 17.56
C VAL A 38 13.91 3.64 16.33
N HIS A 39 12.61 3.94 16.20
CA HIS A 39 12.12 4.78 15.10
C HIS A 39 12.65 6.22 15.16
N HIS A 40 12.74 6.82 16.36
CA HIS A 40 13.30 8.16 16.54
C HIS A 40 14.80 8.20 16.16
N ASP A 41 15.56 7.23 16.64
CA ASP A 41 16.98 7.09 16.37
C ASP A 41 17.22 6.88 14.86
N ALA A 42 16.37 6.09 14.20
CA ALA A 42 16.38 5.90 12.75
C ALA A 42 16.20 7.21 11.97
N ILE A 43 15.25 8.05 12.37
CA ILE A 43 15.02 9.37 11.75
C ILE A 43 16.26 10.25 11.90
N ASN A 44 16.79 10.36 13.12
CA ASN A 44 17.96 11.18 13.43
C ASN A 44 19.19 10.72 12.63
N PHE A 45 19.40 9.40 12.56
CA PHE A 45 20.50 8.81 11.80
C PHE A 45 20.42 9.14 10.30
N CYS A 46 19.25 8.96 9.68
CA CYS A 46 19.06 9.27 8.27
C CYS A 46 19.24 10.77 7.98
N GLN A 47 18.74 11.65 8.86
CA GLN A 47 18.93 13.09 8.73
C GLN A 47 20.41 13.49 8.86
N ALA A 48 21.15 12.87 9.78
CA ALA A 48 22.58 13.10 9.95
C ALA A 48 23.40 12.67 8.72
N ILE A 49 23.00 11.59 8.03
CA ILE A 49 23.58 11.21 6.74
C ILE A 49 23.27 12.28 5.68
N LEU A 50 22.01 12.67 5.55
CA LEU A 50 21.59 13.67 4.55
C LEU A 50 22.31 15.01 4.72
N GLN A 51 22.61 15.44 5.94
CA GLN A 51 23.40 16.65 6.23
C GLN A 51 24.83 16.59 5.67
N LYS A 52 25.40 15.39 5.54
CA LYS A 52 26.77 15.18 5.00
C LYS A 52 26.79 15.05 3.47
N LYS A 53 25.64 14.84 2.83
CA LYS A 53 25.53 14.65 1.38
C LYS A 53 25.25 15.97 0.67
N SER A 54 25.65 16.07 -0.60
CA SER A 54 25.42 17.26 -1.42
C SER A 54 24.00 17.32 -2.00
N VAL A 55 22.99 17.27 -1.13
CA VAL A 55 21.56 17.25 -1.49
C VAL A 55 20.77 18.34 -0.77
N GLU A 56 19.67 18.78 -1.36
CA GLU A 56 18.68 19.63 -0.70
C GLU A 56 17.55 18.75 -0.16
N TRP A 57 17.11 18.94 1.07
CA TRP A 57 16.04 18.11 1.61
C TRP A 57 15.14 18.85 2.60
N LYS A 58 13.88 18.40 2.67
CA LYS A 58 12.88 18.84 3.64
C LYS A 58 12.24 17.64 4.29
N ALA A 59 12.03 17.68 5.61
CA ALA A 59 11.28 16.66 6.33
C ALA A 59 9.84 17.08 6.59
N VAL A 60 8.89 16.14 6.43
CA VAL A 60 7.47 16.32 6.71
C VAL A 60 6.94 15.06 7.40
N LEU A 61 6.17 15.24 8.49
CA LEU A 61 5.43 14.13 9.08
C LEU A 61 4.32 13.69 8.13
N ARG A 62 4.11 12.37 7.96
CA ARG A 62 3.15 11.85 6.98
C ARG A 62 1.71 12.37 7.16
N ASN A 63 1.31 12.69 8.39
CA ASN A 63 -0.02 13.23 8.69
C ASN A 63 -0.19 14.70 8.26
N ASN A 64 0.93 15.40 8.03
CA ASN A 64 0.98 16.79 7.60
C ASN A 64 1.31 16.91 6.10
N LEU A 65 1.31 15.79 5.38
CA LEU A 65 1.58 15.77 3.95
C LEU A 65 0.41 16.41 3.20
N LEU A 66 0.72 17.38 2.35
CA LEU A 66 -0.26 18.00 1.45
C LEU A 66 -0.04 17.43 0.05
N PRO A 67 -1.01 16.69 -0.52
CA PRO A 67 -0.94 16.26 -1.91
C PRO A 67 -1.25 17.44 -2.88
N PRO A 68 -0.73 17.41 -4.11
CA PRO A 68 0.24 16.45 -4.65
C PRO A 68 1.68 16.77 -4.20
N ILE A 69 2.55 15.74 -4.16
CA ILE A 69 3.99 15.93 -4.00
C ILE A 69 4.58 16.34 -5.35
N ASN A 70 5.09 17.57 -5.42
CA ASN A 70 5.75 18.13 -6.59
C ASN A 70 7.14 18.68 -6.21
N ASP A 71 7.89 19.13 -7.20
CA ASP A 71 9.14 19.91 -7.02
C ASP A 71 10.26 19.22 -6.23
N VAL A 72 10.24 17.88 -6.20
CA VAL A 72 11.33 17.07 -5.67
C VAL A 72 11.75 16.03 -6.69
N ASP A 73 12.98 15.57 -6.57
CA ASP A 73 13.58 14.61 -7.50
C ASP A 73 13.52 13.18 -6.91
N LEU A 74 13.31 13.05 -5.60
CA LEU A 74 13.13 11.77 -4.88
C LEU A 74 12.30 11.96 -3.61
N VAL A 75 11.40 11.03 -3.31
CA VAL A 75 10.79 10.90 -1.98
C VAL A 75 11.49 9.78 -1.21
N VAL A 76 11.87 10.03 0.03
CA VAL A 76 12.42 9.03 0.94
C VAL A 76 11.47 8.89 2.13
N THR A 77 10.89 7.70 2.33
CA THR A 77 10.01 7.45 3.47
C THR A 77 10.76 6.74 4.58
N ILE A 78 10.71 7.27 5.81
CA ILE A 78 11.27 6.62 7.00
C ILE A 78 10.13 6.06 7.83
N GLY A 79 10.01 4.73 7.87
CA GLY A 79 8.90 4.05 8.50
C GLY A 79 8.85 2.57 8.13
N GLY A 80 7.67 2.05 7.82
CA GLY A 80 7.50 0.76 7.17
C GLY A 80 6.72 0.94 5.86
N ASP A 81 6.20 -0.16 5.31
CA ASP A 81 5.41 -0.11 4.06
C ASP A 81 4.22 0.84 4.15
N GLY A 82 3.58 0.96 5.31
CA GLY A 82 2.48 1.90 5.53
C GLY A 82 2.86 3.37 5.30
N THR A 83 4.12 3.77 5.51
CA THR A 83 4.57 5.14 5.22
C THR A 83 4.82 5.32 3.71
N LEU A 84 5.36 4.30 3.04
CA LEU A 84 5.52 4.29 1.59
C LEU A 84 4.15 4.30 0.87
N LEU A 85 3.19 3.50 1.34
CA LEU A 85 1.82 3.49 0.83
C LEU A 85 1.19 4.88 0.92
N GLN A 86 1.30 5.54 2.06
CA GLN A 86 0.79 6.91 2.23
C GLN A 86 1.45 7.90 1.25
N ALA A 87 2.76 7.78 1.01
CA ALA A 87 3.45 8.61 0.02
C ALA A 87 2.91 8.34 -1.40
N SER A 88 2.67 7.07 -1.74
CA SER A 88 2.25 6.64 -3.08
C SER A 88 0.94 7.29 -3.54
N HIS A 89 0.05 7.63 -2.61
CA HIS A 89 -1.23 8.28 -2.89
C HIS A 89 -1.08 9.75 -3.32
N SER A 90 0.07 10.36 -3.04
CA SER A 90 0.37 11.76 -3.36
C SER A 90 1.35 11.91 -4.53
N LEU A 91 1.79 10.80 -5.14
CA LEU A 91 2.82 10.77 -6.18
C LEU A 91 2.24 10.51 -7.57
N ASP A 92 2.86 11.16 -8.56
CA ASP A 92 2.64 10.90 -9.98
C ASP A 92 3.53 9.75 -10.49
N ASP A 93 3.73 9.65 -11.82
CA ASP A 93 4.58 8.66 -12.49
C ASP A 93 6.02 9.15 -12.73
N LYS A 94 6.39 10.32 -12.21
CA LYS A 94 7.70 10.93 -12.45
C LYS A 94 8.63 10.77 -11.26
N ILE A 95 8.12 11.02 -10.06
CA ILE A 95 8.94 11.10 -8.85
C ILE A 95 9.11 9.69 -8.24
N PRO A 96 10.34 9.16 -8.15
CA PRO A 96 10.59 7.90 -7.49
C PRO A 96 10.43 8.00 -5.96
N VAL A 97 10.09 6.87 -5.33
CA VAL A 97 10.05 6.73 -3.87
C VAL A 97 11.00 5.63 -3.39
N LEU A 98 11.74 5.92 -2.32
CA LEU A 98 12.57 4.98 -1.56
C LEU A 98 11.94 4.72 -0.19
N GLY A 99 11.68 3.45 0.12
CA GLY A 99 11.33 3.03 1.47
C GLY A 99 12.54 2.71 2.34
N VAL A 100 12.63 3.35 3.51
CA VAL A 100 13.62 3.04 4.56
C VAL A 100 12.88 2.44 5.75
N ASN A 101 13.07 1.14 5.99
CA ASN A 101 12.51 0.44 7.12
C ASN A 101 13.21 0.89 8.41
N SER A 102 12.51 1.68 9.22
CA SER A 102 13.04 2.29 10.44
C SER A 102 13.01 1.35 11.65
N ASP A 103 12.19 0.30 11.60
CA ASP A 103 11.96 -0.60 12.73
C ASP A 103 11.72 -2.04 12.21
N PRO A 104 12.72 -2.70 11.59
CA PRO A 104 12.58 -4.03 11.03
C PRO A 104 12.26 -5.09 12.10
N THR A 105 11.51 -6.12 11.74
CA THR A 105 11.25 -7.26 12.63
C THR A 105 12.56 -7.97 13.01
N ARG A 106 12.69 -8.24 14.31
CA ARG A 106 13.83 -8.92 14.92
C ARG A 106 13.41 -10.31 15.36
N ILE A 107 13.94 -11.35 14.71
CA ILE A 107 13.49 -12.74 14.91
C ILE A 107 13.72 -13.19 16.36
N ASP A 108 14.87 -12.80 16.93
CA ASP A 108 15.23 -13.04 18.33
C ASP A 108 14.17 -12.48 19.30
N GLU A 109 13.69 -11.27 19.07
CA GLU A 109 12.65 -10.65 19.91
C GLU A 109 11.29 -11.36 19.75
N VAL A 110 10.93 -11.76 18.53
CA VAL A 110 9.66 -12.47 18.26
C VAL A 110 9.65 -13.82 18.96
N GLU A 111 10.73 -14.59 18.86
CA GLU A 111 10.82 -15.90 19.51
C GLU A 111 10.72 -15.78 21.04
N GLN A 112 11.43 -14.81 21.63
CA GLN A 112 11.45 -14.57 23.07
C GLN A 112 10.10 -14.13 23.64
N CYS A 113 9.34 -13.32 22.91
CA CYS A 113 8.08 -12.74 23.39
C CYS A 113 6.83 -13.46 22.86
N SER A 114 6.97 -14.48 22.01
CA SER A 114 5.86 -15.13 21.28
C SER A 114 4.72 -15.66 22.16
N SER A 115 5.00 -16.04 23.41
CA SER A 115 4.00 -16.52 24.38
C SER A 115 3.28 -15.40 25.15
N GLU A 116 3.79 -14.18 25.11
CA GLU A 116 3.28 -13.05 25.89
C GLU A 116 2.45 -12.10 25.02
N PHE A 117 3.00 -11.70 23.86
CA PHE A 117 2.35 -10.76 22.94
C PHE A 117 2.96 -10.83 21.54
N ASP A 118 2.30 -10.20 20.58
CA ASP A 118 2.84 -10.02 19.22
C ASP A 118 3.98 -8.99 19.22
N ALA A 119 5.22 -9.50 19.24
CA ALA A 119 6.45 -8.70 19.17
C ALA A 119 6.91 -8.42 17.73
N THR A 120 6.10 -8.72 16.72
CA THR A 120 6.46 -8.38 15.33
C THR A 120 6.56 -6.87 15.15
N ARG A 121 7.54 -6.45 14.33
CA ARG A 121 7.74 -5.05 13.93
C ARG A 121 7.39 -4.89 12.46
N SER A 122 8.08 -4.02 11.73
CA SER A 122 7.79 -3.78 10.32
C SER A 122 8.49 -4.82 9.44
N THR A 123 7.72 -5.53 8.61
CA THR A 123 8.30 -6.38 7.54
C THR A 123 9.10 -5.53 6.53
N GLY A 124 8.55 -4.38 6.13
CA GLY A 124 9.21 -3.49 5.16
C GLY A 124 9.40 -4.13 3.79
N HIS A 125 8.39 -4.85 3.30
CA HIS A 125 8.45 -5.61 2.05
C HIS A 125 8.84 -4.73 0.85
N LEU A 126 8.34 -3.49 0.80
CA LEU A 126 8.66 -2.53 -0.28
C LEU A 126 9.87 -1.63 0.04
N CYS A 127 10.45 -1.75 1.24
CA CYS A 127 11.54 -0.89 1.69
C CYS A 127 12.89 -1.44 1.21
N ALA A 128 13.51 -0.77 0.23
CA ALA A 128 14.83 -1.15 -0.29
C ALA A 128 16.00 -0.85 0.67
N ALA A 129 15.77 -0.05 1.71
CA ALA A 129 16.77 0.28 2.71
C ALA A 129 16.25 0.05 4.14
N SER A 130 17.19 -0.06 5.07
CA SER A 130 17.01 0.09 6.51
C SER A 130 17.99 1.14 7.02
N VAL A 131 17.97 1.42 8.32
CA VAL A 131 18.98 2.31 8.95
C VAL A 131 20.41 1.82 8.68
N GLU A 132 20.62 0.50 8.62
CA GLU A 132 21.95 -0.12 8.51
C GLU A 132 22.62 0.14 7.16
N ASN A 133 21.84 0.27 6.08
CA ASN A 133 22.35 0.41 4.72
C ASN A 133 21.89 1.70 4.00
N PHE A 134 21.18 2.59 4.69
CA PHE A 134 20.62 3.81 4.08
C PHE A 134 21.66 4.66 3.36
N GLU A 135 22.84 4.85 3.96
CA GLU A 135 23.92 5.65 3.34
C GLU A 135 24.38 5.05 2.02
N GLN A 136 24.66 3.74 2.01
CA GLN A 136 25.08 3.02 0.81
C GLN A 136 24.02 3.08 -0.30
N VAL A 137 22.75 2.89 0.06
CA VAL A 137 21.63 2.95 -0.88
C VAL A 137 21.48 4.36 -1.46
N LEU A 138 21.58 5.38 -0.62
CA LEU A 138 21.51 6.78 -1.04
C LEU A 138 22.66 7.14 -1.98
N ASP A 139 23.88 6.69 -1.69
CA ASP A 139 25.04 6.94 -2.55
C ASP A 139 24.85 6.27 -3.93
N ALA A 140 24.38 5.02 -3.97
CA ALA A 140 24.07 4.35 -5.22
C ALA A 140 22.99 5.08 -6.05
N ILE A 141 22.01 5.72 -5.40
CA ILE A 141 20.98 6.53 -6.10
C ILE A 141 21.62 7.82 -6.65
N LEU A 142 22.43 8.51 -5.85
CA LEU A 142 23.11 9.74 -6.25
C LEU A 142 24.09 9.53 -7.41
N GLU A 143 24.71 8.35 -7.46
CA GLU A 143 25.59 7.91 -8.54
C GLU A 143 24.84 7.35 -9.77
N GLY A 144 23.50 7.24 -9.70
CA GLY A 144 22.67 6.71 -10.79
C GLY A 144 22.78 5.19 -10.98
N GLN A 145 23.33 4.47 -10.00
CA GLN A 145 23.52 3.01 -10.02
C GLN A 145 22.31 2.23 -9.50
N PHE A 146 21.37 2.91 -8.82
CA PHE A 146 20.14 2.31 -8.34
C PHE A 146 18.93 2.95 -9.00
N LEU A 147 18.33 2.21 -9.94
CA LEU A 147 17.22 2.68 -10.77
C LEU A 147 15.86 2.25 -10.20
N PRO A 148 14.82 3.10 -10.31
CA PRO A 148 13.48 2.75 -9.87
C PRO A 148 12.83 1.72 -10.82
N SER A 149 11.95 0.91 -10.26
CA SER A 149 11.04 0.01 -10.97
C SER A 149 9.64 0.63 -11.05
N GLU A 150 8.87 0.26 -12.07
CA GLU A 150 7.51 0.78 -12.27
C GLU A 150 6.47 -0.20 -11.73
N LEU A 151 5.87 0.14 -10.60
CA LEU A 151 4.78 -0.62 -10.00
C LEU A 151 3.43 -0.16 -10.54
N ARG A 152 2.54 -1.12 -10.77
CA ARG A 152 1.14 -0.83 -11.09
C ARG A 152 0.39 -0.33 -9.88
N ARG A 153 -0.57 0.55 -10.16
CA ARG A 153 -1.60 0.96 -9.21
C ARG A 153 -2.98 0.65 -9.78
N THR A 154 -3.94 0.45 -8.89
CA THR A 154 -5.34 0.23 -9.26
C THR A 154 -6.01 1.59 -9.47
N MET A 155 -6.59 1.79 -10.65
CA MET A 155 -7.48 2.91 -10.94
C MET A 155 -8.93 2.49 -10.68
N ILE A 156 -9.68 3.39 -10.05
CA ILE A 156 -11.08 3.18 -9.69
C ILE A 156 -11.90 4.32 -10.28
N SER A 157 -13.05 4.00 -10.87
CA SER A 157 -14.06 4.99 -11.21
C SER A 157 -15.42 4.59 -10.65
N VAL A 158 -16.17 5.55 -10.14
CA VAL A 158 -17.56 5.38 -9.72
C VAL A 158 -18.44 6.20 -10.63
N ASN A 159 -19.42 5.59 -11.29
CA ASN A 159 -20.33 6.24 -12.24
C ASN A 159 -19.58 7.04 -13.33
N ALA A 160 -18.53 6.44 -13.88
CA ALA A 160 -17.61 7.03 -14.88
C ALA A 160 -16.78 8.23 -14.39
N LEU A 161 -16.78 8.55 -13.10
CA LEU A 161 -15.91 9.55 -12.49
C LEU A 161 -14.70 8.86 -11.82
N HIS A 162 -13.50 9.24 -12.21
CA HIS A 162 -12.28 8.71 -11.60
C HIS A 162 -12.10 9.20 -10.17
N LEU A 163 -11.76 8.28 -9.27
CA LEU A 163 -11.28 8.65 -7.95
C LEU A 163 -9.87 9.23 -8.05
N SER A 164 -9.55 10.21 -7.21
CA SER A 164 -8.25 10.90 -7.22
C SER A 164 -7.09 10.05 -6.69
N THR A 165 -7.40 8.94 -6.01
CA THR A 165 -6.40 8.08 -5.36
C THR A 165 -6.31 6.74 -6.05
N TYR A 166 -5.07 6.32 -6.35
CA TYR A 166 -4.76 5.02 -6.92
C TYR A 166 -4.25 4.07 -5.83
N ALA A 167 -4.76 2.84 -5.78
CA ALA A 167 -4.35 1.85 -4.79
C ALA A 167 -3.03 1.19 -5.20
N LEU A 168 -2.02 1.18 -4.32
CA LEU A 168 -0.79 0.46 -4.55
C LEU A 168 -0.88 -1.00 -4.09
N ASN A 169 -1.59 -1.31 -3.01
CA ASN A 169 -1.78 -2.68 -2.53
C ASN A 169 -3.10 -3.27 -3.01
N ASP A 170 -4.21 -2.82 -2.43
CA ASP A 170 -5.52 -3.41 -2.65
C ASP A 170 -6.66 -2.41 -2.41
N ILE A 171 -7.79 -2.72 -3.03
CA ILE A 171 -9.08 -2.11 -2.75
C ILE A 171 -9.99 -3.16 -2.14
N LEU A 172 -10.83 -2.72 -1.20
CA LEU A 172 -11.92 -3.53 -0.66
C LEU A 172 -13.23 -2.77 -0.86
N VAL A 173 -14.10 -3.31 -1.72
CA VAL A 173 -15.49 -2.86 -1.87
C VAL A 173 -16.36 -3.71 -0.96
N ALA A 174 -16.91 -3.11 0.09
CA ALA A 174 -17.70 -3.84 1.08
C ALA A 174 -18.78 -2.96 1.73
N HIS A 175 -19.72 -3.60 2.40
CA HIS A 175 -20.59 -2.92 3.34
C HIS A 175 -19.75 -2.38 4.52
N PRO A 176 -19.99 -1.15 5.02
CA PRO A 176 -19.17 -0.55 6.09
C PRO A 176 -19.25 -1.30 7.43
N CYS A 177 -20.39 -1.92 7.71
CA CYS A 177 -20.53 -2.84 8.83
C CYS A 177 -20.12 -4.25 8.39
N PRO A 178 -19.06 -4.85 8.99
CA PRO A 178 -18.60 -6.19 8.63
C PRO A 178 -19.61 -7.30 8.97
N ALA A 179 -20.56 -7.03 9.87
CA ALA A 179 -21.65 -7.94 10.19
C ALA A 179 -22.81 -7.91 9.17
N SER A 180 -22.68 -7.18 8.06
CA SER A 180 -23.71 -7.05 7.04
C SER A 180 -23.23 -7.56 5.67
N VAL A 181 -24.15 -8.12 4.90
CA VAL A 181 -23.86 -8.70 3.59
C VAL A 181 -23.67 -7.60 2.54
N SER A 182 -22.60 -7.72 1.76
CA SER A 182 -22.38 -6.98 0.52
C SER A 182 -23.12 -7.67 -0.62
N ARG A 183 -23.90 -6.91 -1.40
CA ARG A 183 -24.60 -7.41 -2.58
C ARG A 183 -24.20 -6.59 -3.80
N PHE A 184 -23.68 -7.26 -4.81
CA PHE A 184 -23.26 -6.63 -6.06
C PHE A 184 -23.25 -7.67 -7.18
N SER A 185 -23.21 -7.20 -8.41
CA SER A 185 -22.99 -8.06 -9.58
C SER A 185 -21.78 -7.55 -10.33
N PHE A 186 -20.92 -8.43 -10.83
CA PHE A 186 -19.72 -8.00 -11.54
C PHE A 186 -19.46 -8.81 -12.81
N ARG A 187 -18.66 -8.23 -13.70
CA ARG A 187 -18.08 -8.90 -14.88
C ARG A 187 -16.80 -8.20 -15.30
N ILE A 188 -15.97 -8.92 -16.06
CA ILE A 188 -14.77 -8.39 -16.68
C ILE A 188 -15.08 -8.02 -18.13
N LYS A 189 -14.57 -6.88 -18.56
CA LYS A 189 -14.67 -6.37 -19.93
C LYS A 189 -13.28 -6.15 -20.51
N GLU A 190 -13.17 -6.35 -21.82
CA GLU A 190 -12.05 -5.92 -22.66
C GLU A 190 -12.60 -4.80 -23.57
N GLY A 191 -12.18 -3.56 -23.32
CA GLY A 191 -12.85 -2.38 -23.86
C GLY A 191 -14.36 -2.37 -23.54
N ASN A 192 -15.20 -2.31 -24.56
CA ASN A 192 -16.67 -2.33 -24.42
C ASN A 192 -17.28 -3.74 -24.46
N LYS A 193 -16.49 -4.79 -24.69
CA LYS A 193 -16.97 -6.16 -24.85
C LYS A 193 -16.82 -6.95 -23.54
N PRO A 194 -17.87 -7.65 -23.06
CA PRO A 194 -17.73 -8.54 -21.92
C PRO A 194 -16.87 -9.75 -22.30
N CYS A 195 -15.88 -10.07 -21.47
CA CYS A 195 -15.05 -11.29 -21.62
C CYS A 195 -15.32 -12.33 -20.53
N SER A 196 -16.14 -12.00 -19.52
CA SER A 196 -16.65 -12.93 -18.51
C SER A 196 -18.19 -12.88 -18.41
N PRO A 197 -18.84 -13.95 -17.92
CA PRO A 197 -20.27 -13.90 -17.58
C PRO A 197 -20.55 -12.89 -16.45
N LEU A 198 -21.82 -12.48 -16.29
CA LEU A 198 -22.24 -11.72 -15.11
C LEU A 198 -22.28 -12.66 -13.91
N VAL A 199 -21.66 -12.24 -12.82
CA VAL A 199 -21.67 -12.97 -11.56
C VAL A 199 -22.41 -12.13 -10.52
N ASN A 200 -23.45 -12.70 -9.93
CA ASN A 200 -24.20 -12.08 -8.83
C ASN A 200 -23.59 -12.55 -7.51
N CYS A 201 -23.25 -11.62 -6.62
CA CYS A 201 -22.55 -11.90 -5.39
C CYS A 201 -23.35 -11.45 -4.16
N ARG A 202 -23.35 -12.33 -3.16
CA ARG A 202 -23.67 -12.02 -1.77
C ARG A 202 -22.46 -12.47 -0.96
N SER A 203 -21.75 -11.55 -0.32
CA SER A 203 -20.45 -11.85 0.28
C SER A 203 -20.06 -10.84 1.36
N SER A 204 -18.88 -10.96 1.96
CA SER A 204 -18.33 -9.90 2.83
C SER A 204 -17.61 -8.79 2.06
N GLY A 205 -17.51 -8.91 0.73
CA GLY A 205 -17.01 -7.86 -0.17
C GLY A 205 -16.30 -8.40 -1.41
N LEU A 206 -15.79 -7.48 -2.23
CA LEU A 206 -14.89 -7.71 -3.35
C LEU A 206 -13.54 -7.06 -3.03
N ARG A 207 -12.48 -7.85 -3.02
CA ARG A 207 -11.10 -7.37 -2.93
C ARG A 207 -10.44 -7.43 -4.30
N VAL A 208 -9.73 -6.37 -4.69
CA VAL A 208 -8.87 -6.36 -5.88
C VAL A 208 -7.50 -5.86 -5.47
N SER A 209 -6.44 -6.53 -5.88
CA SER A 209 -5.07 -6.23 -5.47
C SER A 209 -4.13 -6.18 -6.66
N THR A 210 -3.15 -5.30 -6.60
CA THR A 210 -2.00 -5.27 -7.50
C THR A 210 -1.01 -6.37 -7.12
N ALA A 211 0.07 -6.51 -7.89
CA ALA A 211 1.18 -7.37 -7.49
C ALA A 211 1.83 -6.97 -6.15
N ALA A 212 1.97 -5.67 -5.88
CA ALA A 212 2.57 -5.18 -4.63
C ALA A 212 1.73 -5.51 -3.38
N GLY A 213 0.40 -5.58 -3.52
CA GLY A 213 -0.49 -6.00 -2.44
C GLY A 213 -0.75 -7.51 -2.36
N SER A 214 -0.25 -8.29 -3.31
CA SER A 214 -0.56 -9.72 -3.44
C SER A 214 -0.08 -10.55 -2.25
N THR A 215 0.96 -10.09 -1.54
CA THR A 215 1.54 -10.71 -0.33
C THR A 215 0.92 -10.18 0.97
N ALA A 216 0.03 -9.18 0.89
CA ALA A 216 -0.61 -8.54 2.04
C ALA A 216 -2.04 -9.09 2.27
N ALA A 217 -3.05 -8.22 2.36
CA ALA A 217 -4.43 -8.60 2.65
C ALA A 217 -5.04 -9.54 1.60
N MET A 218 -4.53 -9.54 0.36
CA MET A 218 -4.92 -10.50 -0.67
C MET A 218 -4.46 -11.92 -0.32
N HIS A 219 -3.20 -12.08 0.11
CA HIS A 219 -2.66 -13.37 0.54
C HIS A 219 -3.45 -13.94 1.72
N SER A 220 -3.73 -13.10 2.74
CA SER A 220 -4.53 -13.50 3.91
C SER A 220 -5.96 -13.93 3.55
N ALA A 221 -6.51 -13.44 2.44
CA ALA A 221 -7.83 -13.84 1.97
C ALA A 221 -7.83 -15.18 1.21
N GLY A 222 -6.66 -15.76 0.93
CA GLY A 222 -6.49 -16.97 0.13
C GLY A 222 -6.14 -16.70 -1.33
N GLY A 223 -5.75 -15.47 -1.67
CA GLY A 223 -5.13 -15.15 -2.95
C GLY A 223 -3.70 -15.67 -3.03
N PHE A 224 -3.05 -15.44 -4.18
CA PHE A 224 -1.67 -15.90 -4.42
C PHE A 224 -0.69 -14.74 -4.62
N PRO A 225 0.59 -14.91 -4.24
CA PRO A 225 1.64 -13.94 -4.56
C PRO A 225 1.83 -13.80 -6.07
N MET A 226 2.03 -12.57 -6.53
CA MET A 226 2.27 -12.24 -7.93
C MET A 226 3.70 -11.72 -8.12
N PRO A 227 4.32 -11.89 -9.31
CA PRO A 227 5.57 -11.21 -9.63
C PRO A 227 5.42 -9.69 -9.45
N ILE A 228 6.34 -9.05 -8.73
CA ILE A 228 6.17 -7.65 -8.28
C ILE A 228 5.93 -6.66 -9.43
N LEU A 229 6.46 -6.96 -10.63
CA LEU A 229 6.33 -6.15 -11.84
C LEU A 229 5.14 -6.56 -12.73
N SER A 230 4.28 -7.47 -12.27
CA SER A 230 3.10 -7.89 -13.03
C SER A 230 2.18 -6.71 -13.33
N ARG A 231 1.62 -6.70 -14.54
CA ARG A 231 0.67 -5.69 -15.02
C ARG A 231 -0.78 -6.02 -14.68
N ASP A 232 -1.02 -7.28 -14.34
CA ASP A 232 -2.33 -7.81 -13.99
C ASP A 232 -2.74 -7.40 -12.58
N LEU A 233 -4.04 -7.39 -12.32
CA LEU A 233 -4.60 -7.36 -10.97
C LEU A 233 -5.16 -8.74 -10.62
N GLN A 234 -5.22 -9.06 -9.34
CA GLN A 234 -5.94 -10.21 -8.82
C GLN A 234 -7.22 -9.73 -8.14
N TYR A 235 -8.34 -10.41 -8.37
CA TYR A 235 -9.59 -10.15 -7.66
C TYR A 235 -10.04 -11.38 -6.86
N MET A 236 -10.76 -11.12 -5.77
CA MET A 236 -11.33 -12.14 -4.89
C MET A 236 -12.62 -11.64 -4.24
N ILE A 237 -13.66 -12.46 -4.35
CA ILE A 237 -14.91 -12.32 -3.59
C ILE A 237 -14.68 -12.93 -2.21
N ARG A 238 -14.82 -12.13 -1.15
CA ARG A 238 -14.58 -12.57 0.23
C ARG A 238 -15.80 -13.29 0.80
N GLU A 239 -15.63 -14.52 1.27
CA GLU A 239 -16.68 -15.30 1.97
C GLU A 239 -18.03 -15.33 1.20
N PRO A 240 -18.04 -15.79 -0.07
CA PRO A 240 -19.25 -15.81 -0.88
C PRO A 240 -20.31 -16.77 -0.32
N ILE A 241 -21.56 -16.31 -0.27
CA ILE A 241 -22.72 -17.09 0.16
C ILE A 241 -23.26 -17.88 -1.04
N SER A 242 -23.28 -19.21 -0.94
CA SER A 242 -23.87 -20.14 -1.92
C SER A 242 -23.34 -19.94 -3.35
N THR A 243 -22.15 -20.47 -3.63
CA THR A 243 -21.43 -20.23 -4.89
C THR A 243 -21.95 -20.99 -6.09
N GLY A 244 -22.72 -22.08 -5.90
CA GLY A 244 -23.29 -22.88 -6.99
C GLY A 244 -22.28 -23.17 -8.12
N GLU A 245 -22.72 -23.02 -9.37
CA GLU A 245 -21.87 -23.15 -10.57
C GLU A 245 -20.87 -22.00 -10.76
N ALA A 246 -20.96 -20.91 -9.99
CA ALA A 246 -20.10 -19.74 -10.10
C ALA A 246 -18.89 -19.78 -9.15
N SER A 247 -18.63 -20.91 -8.47
CA SER A 247 -17.55 -21.02 -7.49
C SER A 247 -16.16 -20.71 -8.06
N ASP A 248 -15.90 -21.14 -9.30
CA ASP A 248 -14.63 -20.90 -9.98
C ASP A 248 -14.43 -19.43 -10.38
N LEU A 249 -15.49 -18.62 -10.39
CA LEU A 249 -15.48 -17.21 -10.75
C LEU A 249 -15.28 -16.28 -9.54
N MET A 250 -15.23 -16.83 -8.33
CA MET A 250 -15.09 -16.05 -7.08
C MET A 250 -13.68 -15.48 -6.90
N ARG A 251 -12.72 -15.88 -7.73
CA ARG A 251 -11.37 -15.30 -7.79
C ARG A 251 -10.82 -15.38 -9.20
N GLY A 252 -9.89 -14.51 -9.53
CA GLY A 252 -9.24 -14.54 -10.84
C GLY A 252 -8.30 -13.38 -11.07
N LEU A 253 -7.91 -13.20 -12.32
CA LEU A 253 -7.06 -12.10 -12.76
C LEU A 253 -7.86 -11.12 -13.62
N ILE A 254 -7.47 -9.85 -13.54
CA ILE A 254 -7.86 -8.79 -14.47
C ILE A 254 -6.61 -8.45 -15.26
N LYS A 255 -6.61 -8.71 -16.57
CA LYS A 255 -5.49 -8.37 -17.45
C LYS A 255 -5.36 -6.86 -17.62
N ASP A 256 -4.22 -6.41 -18.12
CA ASP A 256 -3.89 -4.99 -18.18
C ASP A 256 -4.73 -4.18 -19.20
N ASP A 257 -5.37 -4.85 -20.15
CA ASP A 257 -6.37 -4.30 -21.07
C ASP A 257 -7.82 -4.52 -20.61
N GLN A 258 -8.01 -5.13 -19.44
CA GLN A 258 -9.30 -5.47 -18.89
C GLN A 258 -9.75 -4.52 -17.77
N THR A 259 -11.06 -4.48 -17.58
CA THR A 259 -11.70 -3.73 -16.49
C THR A 259 -12.75 -4.60 -15.82
N LEU A 260 -12.66 -4.75 -14.50
CA LEU A 260 -13.72 -5.32 -13.71
C LEU A 260 -14.77 -4.24 -13.45
N VAL A 261 -16.01 -4.50 -13.87
CA VAL A 261 -17.15 -3.61 -13.67
C VAL A 261 -18.12 -4.27 -12.70
N ALA A 262 -18.38 -3.62 -11.57
CA ALA A 262 -19.30 -4.08 -10.54
C ALA A 262 -20.45 -3.08 -10.36
N THR A 263 -21.68 -3.58 -10.30
CA THR A 263 -22.87 -2.81 -9.94
C THR A 263 -23.23 -3.12 -8.49
N TRP A 264 -23.20 -2.10 -7.64
CA TRP A 264 -23.51 -2.22 -6.22
C TRP A 264 -25.03 -2.20 -5.99
N THR A 265 -25.52 -3.07 -5.10
CA THR A 265 -26.98 -3.27 -4.87
C THR A 265 -27.37 -3.22 -3.39
N CYS A 266 -26.50 -2.66 -2.53
CA CYS A 266 -26.84 -2.36 -1.14
C CYS A 266 -27.03 -0.86 -0.94
N ARG A 267 -27.90 -0.46 -0.02
CA ARG A 267 -28.14 0.95 0.34
C ARG A 267 -26.87 1.71 0.75
N LYS A 268 -25.91 1.02 1.36
CA LYS A 268 -24.62 1.56 1.79
C LYS A 268 -23.52 0.64 1.30
N GLY A 269 -22.42 1.22 0.84
CA GLY A 269 -21.16 0.53 0.59
C GLY A 269 -20.00 1.51 0.73
N VAL A 270 -18.80 0.96 0.83
CA VAL A 270 -17.56 1.71 0.93
C VAL A 270 -16.50 1.02 0.09
N ILE A 271 -15.75 1.81 -0.67
CA ILE A 271 -14.50 1.40 -1.33
C ILE A 271 -13.37 1.87 -0.42
N TYR A 272 -12.67 0.94 0.20
CA TYR A 272 -11.45 1.19 0.98
C TYR A 272 -10.24 1.05 0.05
N ILE A 273 -9.29 1.97 0.16
CA ILE A 273 -8.08 2.04 -0.69
C ILE A 273 -6.86 1.94 0.21
N ASP A 274 -6.07 0.87 0.05
CA ASP A 274 -4.85 0.58 0.83
C ASP A 274 -5.03 0.66 2.35
N GLY A 275 -6.17 0.17 2.84
CA GLY A 275 -6.55 0.18 4.24
C GLY A 275 -7.75 1.08 4.53
N SER A 276 -7.95 1.44 5.79
CA SER A 276 -9.18 2.11 6.26
C SER A 276 -9.15 3.63 6.17
N HIS A 277 -7.98 4.24 5.95
CA HIS A 277 -7.81 5.69 6.05
C HIS A 277 -8.34 6.44 4.82
N ILE A 278 -8.24 5.85 3.63
CA ILE A 278 -8.76 6.41 2.39
C ILE A 278 -9.95 5.55 1.98
N TYR A 279 -11.11 6.20 1.88
CA TYR A 279 -12.32 5.51 1.47
C TYR A 279 -13.26 6.41 0.68
N HIS A 280 -14.10 5.78 -0.13
CA HIS A 280 -15.16 6.43 -0.89
C HIS A 280 -16.48 5.72 -0.62
N THR A 281 -17.51 6.46 -0.21
CA THR A 281 -18.85 5.90 0.01
C THR A 281 -19.57 5.67 -1.30
N ILE A 282 -20.27 4.55 -1.42
CA ILE A 282 -21.10 4.20 -2.56
C ILE A 282 -22.50 3.80 -2.08
N GLN A 283 -23.46 3.80 -2.98
CA GLN A 283 -24.86 3.52 -2.71
C GLN A 283 -25.47 2.63 -3.80
N ASP A 284 -26.71 2.22 -3.56
CA ASP A 284 -27.47 1.34 -4.45
C ASP A 284 -27.52 1.92 -5.88
N GLY A 285 -27.19 1.08 -6.87
CA GLY A 285 -27.12 1.45 -8.28
C GLY A 285 -25.77 1.97 -8.76
N ASP A 286 -24.82 2.27 -7.87
CA ASP A 286 -23.50 2.76 -8.28
C ASP A 286 -22.74 1.71 -9.11
N ILE A 287 -22.08 2.18 -10.16
CA ILE A 287 -21.25 1.37 -11.05
C ILE A 287 -19.79 1.67 -10.76
N ILE A 288 -19.05 0.64 -10.37
CA ILE A 288 -17.64 0.69 -10.00
C ILE A 288 -16.84 0.02 -11.11
N ALA A 289 -15.86 0.72 -11.67
CA ALA A 289 -14.94 0.15 -12.65
C ALA A 289 -13.52 0.16 -12.08
N ILE A 290 -12.81 -0.97 -12.21
CA ILE A 290 -11.51 -1.24 -11.60
C ILE A 290 -10.56 -1.77 -12.68
N SER A 291 -9.40 -1.12 -12.84
CA SER A 291 -8.39 -1.49 -13.85
C SER A 291 -6.97 -1.14 -13.38
N SER A 292 -5.94 -1.62 -14.09
CA SER A 292 -4.53 -1.28 -13.83
C SER A 292 -4.01 -0.09 -14.66
N ASN A 293 -4.92 0.74 -15.18
CA ASN A 293 -4.63 1.90 -16.03
C ASN A 293 -4.24 3.18 -15.27
N ALA A 294 -3.99 3.09 -13.96
CA ALA A 294 -3.45 4.22 -13.21
C ALA A 294 -2.02 4.54 -13.69
N PRO A 295 -1.56 5.81 -13.56
CA PRO A 295 -0.15 6.13 -13.71
C PRO A 295 0.69 5.23 -12.79
N VAL A 296 1.78 4.67 -13.32
CA VAL A 296 2.68 3.81 -12.54
C VAL A 296 3.30 4.57 -11.37
N LEU A 297 3.75 3.84 -10.35
CA LEU A 297 4.57 4.40 -9.28
C LEU A 297 6.01 3.98 -9.49
N LYS A 298 6.94 4.92 -9.53
CA LYS A 298 8.37 4.62 -9.54
C LYS A 298 8.86 4.32 -8.13
N VAL A 299 9.33 3.10 -7.90
CA VAL A 299 9.78 2.64 -6.57
C VAL A 299 11.17 2.07 -6.67
N LEU A 300 12.07 2.49 -5.78
CA LEU A 300 13.34 1.81 -5.58
C LEU A 300 13.08 0.56 -4.73
N LEU A 301 13.13 -0.61 -5.37
CA LEU A 301 12.76 -1.89 -4.79
C LEU A 301 13.98 -2.66 -4.24
N PRO A 302 13.79 -3.45 -3.17
CA PRO A 302 14.79 -4.44 -2.75
C PRO A 302 15.16 -5.38 -3.90
N ARG A 303 16.45 -5.70 -4.05
CA ARG A 303 16.94 -6.57 -5.13
C ARG A 303 16.32 -7.97 -5.13
N HIS A 304 15.88 -8.49 -3.99
CA HIS A 304 15.29 -9.83 -3.89
C HIS A 304 13.85 -9.91 -4.42
N LEU A 305 13.20 -8.78 -4.73
CA LEU A 305 11.87 -8.74 -5.34
C LEU A 305 11.90 -8.70 -6.87
N LEU A 306 13.04 -8.35 -7.46
CA LEU A 306 13.25 -8.26 -8.91
C LEU A 306 13.71 -9.60 -9.47
#